data_AF-A0A2A2JFX7-F1
#
_entry.id   AF-A0A2A2JFX7-F1
#
_cell.length_a   1.000
_cell.length_b   1.000
_cell.length_c   1.000
_cell.angle_alpha   90.00
_cell.angle_beta   90.00
_cell.angle_gamma   90.00
#
_symmetry.space_group_name_H-M   'P 1'
#
loop_
_entity.id
_entity.type
_entity.pdbx_description
1 polymer ?
#
loop_
_entity_poly.entity_id
_entity_poly.type
_entity_poly.pdbx_seq_one_letter_code
_entity_poly.pdbx_strand_id
1 'polypeptide(L)'
;MLLDHFPYEIVEEIFLYLPPSDRISTVKVNRWLNSIGRSKRLAVRHTLDGTIASMWLTLKTNTFFIERTNVEDDHPPRDVHTVKLHYSRYAPTMQSPEDEENYDIKNITIFFETRCCPMHYEADTGLDSELWKFPAKFITKYFYTSNHNDVYHFKFPTLEFMSESINIYLHYFSNIFSSIDFFELVIHDSMMIWERLGLFFEDYETLLKKPVIYFYNVAFNFSKFYWSKLFERGKMCIDTRIINRSNSQITRFQIA
;
A
#
# COMPACT_ATOMS: atom_id res chain seq x y z
N MET A 1 -2.83 18.30 -30.83
CA MET A 1 -3.57 18.09 -29.57
C MET A 1 -2.92 19.00 -28.51
N LEU A 2 -3.64 19.53 -27.51
CA LEU A 2 -3.10 20.57 -26.60
C LEU A 2 -1.78 20.13 -25.92
N LEU A 3 -1.67 18.85 -25.54
CA LEU A 3 -0.49 18.30 -24.86
C LEU A 3 0.79 18.32 -25.71
N ASP A 4 0.69 18.29 -27.04
CA ASP A 4 1.85 18.24 -27.94
C ASP A 4 2.69 19.54 -27.94
N HIS A 5 2.19 20.59 -27.30
CA HIS A 5 2.85 21.90 -27.20
C HIS A 5 3.56 22.12 -25.84
N PHE A 6 3.38 21.21 -24.88
CA PHE A 6 4.05 21.31 -23.59
C PHE A 6 5.43 20.63 -23.62
N PRO A 7 6.37 21.11 -22.78
CA PRO A 7 7.62 20.41 -22.55
C PRO A 7 7.39 18.98 -22.05
N TYR A 8 8.33 18.11 -22.36
CA TYR A 8 8.27 16.69 -22.05
C TYR A 8 8.02 16.45 -20.54
N GLU A 9 8.71 17.20 -19.69
CA GLU A 9 8.63 17.11 -18.22
C GLU A 9 7.23 17.47 -17.69
N ILE A 10 6.57 18.45 -18.31
CA ILE A 10 5.21 18.85 -17.93
C ILE A 10 4.21 17.76 -18.29
N VAL A 11 4.37 17.13 -19.46
CA VAL A 11 3.50 16.03 -19.86
C VAL A 11 3.74 14.79 -19.00
N GLU A 12 5.00 14.50 -18.64
CA GLU A 12 5.34 13.47 -17.66
C GLU A 12 4.63 13.68 -16.31
N GLU A 13 4.64 14.92 -15.81
CA GLU A 13 3.96 15.27 -14.57
C GLU A 13 2.44 15.09 -14.70
N ILE A 14 1.83 15.53 -15.80
CA ILE A 14 0.40 15.31 -16.07
C ILE A 14 0.04 13.82 -16.01
N PHE A 15 0.87 12.94 -16.58
CA PHE A 15 0.63 11.49 -16.49
C PHE A 15 0.55 10.97 -15.06
N LEU A 16 1.32 11.54 -14.12
CA LEU A 16 1.30 11.10 -12.71
C LEU A 16 -0.01 11.46 -12.00
N TYR A 17 -0.67 12.54 -12.42
CA TYR A 17 -1.93 13.01 -11.82
C TYR A 17 -3.19 12.44 -12.49
N LEU A 18 -3.06 11.84 -13.68
CA LEU A 18 -4.20 11.22 -14.35
C LEU A 18 -4.62 9.91 -13.65
N PRO A 19 -5.93 9.65 -13.53
CA PRO A 19 -6.43 8.33 -13.13
C PRO A 19 -5.89 7.21 -14.03
N PRO A 20 -5.74 5.96 -13.53
CA PRO A 20 -5.20 4.86 -14.31
C PRO A 20 -5.90 4.63 -15.66
N SER A 21 -7.24 4.70 -15.69
CA SER A 21 -8.06 4.55 -16.92
C SER A 21 -7.72 5.62 -17.98
N ASP A 22 -7.54 6.85 -17.52
CA ASP A 22 -7.33 8.02 -18.37
C ASP A 22 -5.90 8.03 -18.92
N ARG A 23 -4.91 7.55 -18.16
CA ARG A 23 -3.56 7.33 -18.68
C ARG A 23 -3.54 6.34 -19.82
N ILE A 24 -4.19 5.19 -19.64
CA ILE A 24 -4.27 4.13 -20.66
C ILE A 24 -4.93 4.68 -21.92
N SER A 25 -5.99 5.47 -21.77
CA SER A 25 -6.68 6.11 -22.88
C SER A 25 -5.81 7.17 -23.57
N THR A 26 -5.14 8.01 -22.79
CA THR A 26 -4.26 9.09 -23.27
C THR A 26 -3.12 8.54 -24.12
N VAL A 27 -2.40 7.50 -23.67
CA VAL A 27 -1.29 6.95 -24.46
C VAL A 27 -1.72 6.30 -25.77
N LYS A 28 -2.99 5.92 -25.91
CA LYS A 28 -3.53 5.36 -27.16
C LYS A 28 -3.83 6.43 -28.22
N VAL A 29 -3.87 7.72 -27.84
CA VAL A 29 -4.24 8.80 -28.76
C VAL A 29 -3.18 9.02 -29.84
N ASN A 30 -1.89 9.03 -29.49
CA ASN A 30 -0.81 9.17 -30.46
C ASN A 30 0.52 8.53 -30.01
N ARG A 31 1.44 8.33 -30.97
CA ARG A 31 2.75 7.69 -30.73
C ARG A 31 3.67 8.49 -29.80
N TRP A 32 3.59 9.83 -29.82
CA TRP A 32 4.43 10.70 -29.01
C TRP A 32 4.09 10.57 -27.53
N LEU A 33 2.80 10.67 -27.17
CA LEU A 33 2.31 10.42 -25.81
C LEU A 33 2.60 9.01 -25.32
N ASN A 34 2.47 8.00 -26.20
CA ASN A 34 2.83 6.63 -25.85
C ASN A 34 4.32 6.50 -25.49
N SER A 35 5.19 7.17 -26.24
CA SER A 35 6.64 7.20 -25.96
C SER A 35 6.94 7.87 -24.62
N ILE A 36 6.24 8.97 -24.29
CA ILE A 36 6.40 9.67 -23.00
C ILE A 36 5.98 8.73 -21.87
N GLY A 37 4.73 8.23 -21.91
CA GLY A 37 4.18 7.39 -20.83
C GLY A 37 4.98 6.11 -20.57
N ARG A 38 5.64 5.56 -21.60
CA ARG A 38 6.49 4.36 -21.49
C ARG A 38 7.97 4.64 -21.26
N SER A 39 8.35 5.89 -21.00
CA SER A 39 9.72 6.25 -20.65
C SER A 39 10.21 5.46 -19.45
N LYS A 40 11.45 4.95 -19.51
CA LYS A 40 12.05 4.17 -18.42
C LYS A 40 12.10 4.91 -17.08
N ARG A 41 12.02 6.24 -17.11
CA ARG A 41 12.05 7.11 -15.92
C ARG A 41 10.70 7.16 -15.21
N LEU A 42 9.61 6.87 -15.91
CA LEU A 42 8.27 6.97 -15.35
C LEU A 42 7.84 5.64 -14.73
N ALA A 43 7.39 5.72 -13.49
CA ALA A 43 6.69 4.64 -12.81
C ALA A 43 5.43 4.18 -13.57
N VAL A 44 4.74 5.13 -14.23
CA VAL A 44 3.51 4.88 -15.00
C VAL A 44 3.70 3.83 -16.09
N ARG A 45 4.91 3.69 -16.65
CA ARG A 45 5.19 2.69 -17.68
C ARG A 45 4.76 1.29 -17.28
N HIS A 46 4.94 0.93 -16.00
CA HIS A 46 4.63 -0.40 -15.48
C HIS A 46 3.14 -0.69 -15.57
N THR A 47 2.29 0.30 -15.25
CA THR A 47 0.84 0.19 -15.44
C THR A 47 0.48 0.07 -16.92
N LEU A 48 1.18 0.79 -17.81
CA LEU A 48 0.95 0.76 -19.27
C LEU A 48 1.48 -0.50 -19.97
N ASP A 49 2.54 -1.09 -19.42
CA ASP A 49 3.12 -2.36 -19.82
C ASP A 49 2.24 -3.54 -19.35
N GLY A 50 1.21 -3.25 -18.56
CA GLY A 50 0.25 -4.24 -18.07
C GLY A 50 0.76 -5.04 -16.87
N THR A 51 1.85 -4.62 -16.23
CA THR A 51 2.33 -5.30 -15.01
C THR A 51 1.28 -5.24 -13.91
N ILE A 52 1.20 -6.33 -13.17
CA ILE A 52 0.24 -6.53 -12.09
C ILE A 52 0.98 -6.69 -10.78
N ALA A 53 0.28 -6.42 -9.69
CA ALA A 53 0.83 -6.54 -8.36
C ALA A 53 -0.19 -7.01 -7.35
N SER A 54 0.32 -7.75 -6.36
CA SER A 54 -0.40 -8.12 -5.16
C SER A 54 0.03 -7.24 -3.99
N MET A 55 -0.94 -6.83 -3.19
CA MET A 55 -0.73 -5.93 -2.06
C MET A 55 -1.39 -6.49 -0.79
N TRP A 56 -0.63 -6.55 0.30
CA TRP A 56 -1.11 -6.96 1.62
C TRP A 56 -0.89 -5.82 2.60
N LEU A 57 -1.95 -5.43 3.28
CA LEU A 57 -1.96 -4.36 4.27
C LEU A 57 -2.38 -4.93 5.62
N THR A 58 -1.46 -4.97 6.58
CA THR A 58 -1.74 -5.45 7.95
C THR A 58 -1.70 -4.29 8.92
N LEU A 59 -2.81 -4.03 9.60
CA LEU A 59 -2.97 -3.00 10.62
C LEU A 59 -2.94 -3.65 12.01
N LYS A 60 -2.04 -3.20 12.87
CA LYS A 60 -1.93 -3.68 14.25
C LYS A 60 -1.84 -2.52 15.23
N THR A 61 -2.55 -2.63 16.34
CA THR A 61 -2.42 -1.75 17.50
C THR A 61 -1.92 -2.58 18.67
N ASN A 62 -1.01 -2.04 19.47
CA ASN A 62 -0.47 -2.65 20.70
C ASN A 62 0.50 -3.82 20.50
N THR A 63 1.26 -3.80 19.41
CA THR A 63 2.49 -4.61 19.33
C THR A 63 3.67 -3.81 19.85
N PHE A 64 4.12 -4.12 21.06
CA PHE A 64 5.46 -3.80 21.51
C PHE A 64 6.46 -4.59 20.66
N PHE A 65 6.82 -4.08 19.48
CA PHE A 65 8.06 -4.49 18.82
C PHE A 65 9.22 -3.71 19.45
N ILE A 66 9.47 -3.94 20.74
CA ILE A 66 10.66 -3.45 21.43
C ILE A 66 11.73 -4.53 21.32
N GLU A 67 12.34 -4.65 20.15
CA GLU A 67 13.64 -5.33 20.00
C GLU A 67 14.72 -4.39 19.45
N ARG A 68 14.38 -3.11 19.19
CA ARG A 68 15.28 -2.15 18.49
C ARG A 68 15.77 -0.99 19.33
N THR A 69 15.27 -0.84 20.55
CA THR A 69 15.70 0.23 21.46
C THR A 69 16.27 -0.39 22.73
N ASN A 70 17.52 -0.06 23.07
CA ASN A 70 18.18 -0.48 24.31
C ASN A 70 17.76 0.37 25.52
N VAL A 71 16.54 0.91 25.52
CA VAL A 71 16.09 1.85 26.55
C VAL A 71 15.17 1.11 27.53
N GLU A 72 15.42 1.28 28.84
CA GLU A 72 14.65 0.61 29.90
C GLU A 72 13.18 1.08 29.93
N ASP A 73 12.26 0.12 30.08
CA ASP A 73 10.81 0.28 29.92
C ASP A 73 10.09 0.82 31.17
N ASP A 74 10.41 2.05 31.60
CA ASP A 74 9.75 2.66 32.77
C ASP A 74 8.68 3.72 32.41
N HIS A 75 8.07 3.59 31.23
CA HIS A 75 7.13 4.58 30.68
C HIS A 75 5.71 4.01 30.62
N PRO A 76 4.68 4.84 30.86
CA PRO A 76 3.30 4.41 30.70
C PRO A 76 3.06 3.95 29.25
N PRO A 77 2.42 2.77 29.05
CA PRO A 77 2.16 2.24 27.72
C PRO A 77 1.23 3.19 26.96
N ARG A 78 1.76 3.86 25.93
CA ARG A 78 0.92 4.44 24.87
C ARG A 78 0.73 3.42 23.77
N ASP A 79 -0.43 3.45 23.13
CA ASP A 79 -0.72 2.56 22.01
C ASP A 79 0.32 2.74 20.89
N VAL A 80 1.03 1.65 20.59
CA VAL A 80 1.97 1.57 19.46
C VAL A 80 1.19 1.03 18.27
N HIS A 81 1.28 1.74 17.14
CA HIS A 81 0.58 1.39 15.91
C HIS A 81 1.61 0.92 14.90
N THR A 82 1.30 -0.19 14.24
CA THR A 82 2.13 -0.77 13.19
C THR A 82 1.27 -1.08 11.98
N VAL A 83 1.71 -0.59 10.82
CA VAL A 83 1.14 -0.94 9.53
C VAL A 83 2.21 -1.62 8.69
N LYS A 84 1.99 -2.86 8.30
CA LYS A 84 2.84 -3.58 7.35
C LYS A 84 2.20 -3.50 5.97
N LEU A 85 2.93 -2.90 5.03
CA LEU A 85 2.62 -2.92 3.60
C LEU A 85 3.58 -3.89 2.91
N HIS A 86 3.06 -5.00 2.40
CA HIS A 86 3.80 -5.88 1.50
C HIS A 86 3.30 -5.68 0.08
N TYR A 87 4.22 -5.52 -0.86
CA TYR A 87 3.93 -5.29 -2.26
C TYR A 87 4.79 -6.20 -3.13
N SER A 88 4.15 -6.96 -4.02
CA SER A 88 4.79 -7.89 -4.95
C SER A 88 4.35 -7.58 -6.37
N ARG A 89 5.31 -7.27 -7.26
CA ARG A 89 5.06 -6.98 -8.67
C ARG A 89 5.54 -8.10 -9.56
N TYR A 90 4.75 -8.47 -10.57
CA TYR A 90 5.05 -9.52 -11.54
C TYR A 90 4.47 -9.20 -12.93
N ALA A 91 4.99 -9.87 -13.96
CA ALA A 91 4.60 -9.66 -15.36
C ALA A 91 3.50 -10.64 -15.81
N PRO A 92 2.54 -10.24 -16.68
CA PRO A 92 1.37 -11.06 -17.01
C PRO A 92 1.62 -12.27 -17.91
N THR A 93 2.81 -12.47 -18.47
CA THR A 93 3.12 -13.56 -19.41
C THR A 93 3.23 -14.94 -18.75
N MET A 94 2.80 -15.07 -17.49
CA MET A 94 2.71 -16.34 -16.77
C MET A 94 1.71 -17.28 -17.44
N GLN A 95 2.20 -18.30 -18.14
CA GLN A 95 1.37 -19.42 -18.59
C GLN A 95 1.84 -20.78 -18.05
N SER A 96 2.97 -20.87 -17.34
CA SER A 96 3.42 -22.16 -16.77
C SER A 96 4.13 -22.04 -15.40
N PRO A 97 4.02 -23.06 -14.54
CA PRO A 97 4.77 -23.16 -13.27
C PRO A 97 6.29 -23.36 -13.44
N GLU A 98 6.75 -23.77 -14.62
CA GLU A 98 8.17 -24.07 -14.90
C GLU A 98 9.01 -22.81 -15.10
N ASP A 99 8.36 -21.64 -15.24
CA ASP A 99 9.05 -20.38 -15.46
C ASP A 99 9.50 -19.69 -14.15
N GLU A 100 9.12 -20.19 -12.96
CA GLU A 100 9.35 -19.57 -11.64
C GLU A 100 10.82 -19.21 -11.34
N GLU A 101 11.77 -20.03 -11.81
CA GLU A 101 13.21 -19.85 -11.54
C GLU A 101 13.85 -18.68 -12.33
N ASN A 102 13.16 -18.08 -13.31
CA ASN A 102 13.70 -17.04 -14.20
C ASN A 102 13.08 -15.64 -14.03
N TYR A 103 12.24 -15.39 -13.02
CA TYR A 103 11.44 -14.16 -12.96
C TYR A 103 12.00 -13.01 -12.11
N ASP A 104 11.85 -11.80 -12.64
CA ASP A 104 12.04 -10.51 -11.95
C ASP A 104 10.82 -10.17 -11.04
N ILE A 105 10.46 -11.09 -10.14
CA ILE A 105 9.46 -10.81 -9.09
C ILE A 105 10.10 -9.86 -8.09
N LYS A 106 9.62 -8.62 -8.01
CA LYS A 106 10.15 -7.64 -7.05
C LYS A 106 9.17 -7.45 -5.91
N ASN A 107 9.66 -7.79 -4.71
CA ASN A 107 8.90 -7.70 -3.47
C ASN A 107 9.51 -6.63 -2.57
N ILE A 108 8.65 -5.91 -1.86
CA ILE A 108 9.10 -4.99 -0.82
C ILE A 108 8.15 -5.06 0.36
N THR A 109 8.72 -5.05 1.56
CA THR A 109 7.95 -4.95 2.80
C THR A 109 8.33 -3.66 3.51
N ILE A 110 7.33 -2.84 3.81
CA ILE A 110 7.49 -1.59 4.54
C ILE A 110 6.65 -1.67 5.81
N PHE A 111 7.29 -1.49 6.96
CA PHE A 111 6.64 -1.29 8.24
C PHE A 111 6.59 0.21 8.52
N PHE A 112 5.39 0.73 8.76
CA PHE A 112 5.14 2.07 9.26
C PHE A 112 4.78 1.94 10.73
N GLU A 113 5.56 2.56 11.61
CA GLU A 113 5.43 2.30 13.04
C GLU A 113 5.49 3.60 13.84
N THR A 114 4.55 3.77 14.77
CA THR A 114 4.64 4.82 15.77
C THR A 114 5.54 4.38 16.92
N ARG A 115 5.95 5.33 17.76
CA ARG A 115 6.64 5.03 19.04
C ARG A 115 5.81 5.54 20.20
N CYS A 116 5.96 4.91 21.37
CA CYS A 116 5.16 5.23 22.55
C CYS A 116 5.51 6.61 23.14
N CYS A 117 6.72 7.12 22.92
CA CYS A 117 7.16 8.43 23.42
C CYS A 117 8.28 9.03 22.54
N PRO A 118 8.56 10.35 22.67
CA PRO A 118 9.64 11.01 21.94
C PRO A 118 11.01 10.36 22.16
N MET A 119 11.32 9.92 23.39
CA MET A 119 12.60 9.29 23.68
C MET A 119 12.80 7.99 22.89
N HIS A 120 11.78 7.13 22.80
CA HIS A 120 11.83 5.92 21.97
C HIS A 120 11.83 6.22 20.48
N TYR A 121 11.24 7.34 20.05
CA TYR A 121 11.35 7.80 18.66
C TYR A 121 12.77 8.24 18.30
N GLU A 122 13.44 8.97 19.17
CA GLU A 122 14.83 9.41 18.96
C GLU A 122 15.81 8.24 19.02
N ALA A 123 15.61 7.29 19.93
CA ALA A 123 16.46 6.11 20.07
C ALA A 123 16.32 5.09 18.92
N ASP A 124 15.24 5.17 18.14
CA ASP A 124 14.96 4.20 17.08
C ASP A 124 15.85 4.41 15.85
N THR A 125 16.45 3.32 15.35
CA THR A 125 17.36 3.32 14.19
C THR A 125 16.67 3.09 12.85
N GLY A 126 15.33 3.04 12.84
CA GLY A 126 14.50 2.98 11.65
C GLY A 126 14.71 4.18 10.73
N LEU A 127 14.24 4.02 9.50
CA LEU A 127 14.33 5.05 8.48
C LEU A 127 13.47 6.25 8.89
N ASP A 128 14.07 7.42 8.74
CA ASP A 128 13.39 8.70 8.91
C ASP A 128 12.29 8.85 7.84
N SER A 129 11.05 9.00 8.29
CA SER A 129 9.88 9.13 7.43
C SER A 129 9.89 10.40 6.58
N GLU A 130 10.49 11.50 7.04
CA GLU A 130 10.52 12.75 6.27
C GLU A 130 11.44 12.63 5.05
N LEU A 131 12.57 11.94 5.20
CA LEU A 131 13.50 11.65 4.11
C LEU A 131 12.88 10.78 3.01
N TRP A 132 11.92 9.93 3.38
CA TRP A 132 11.23 8.98 2.50
C TRP A 132 9.74 9.27 2.33
N LYS A 133 9.32 10.51 2.56
CA LYS A 133 7.92 10.95 2.41
C LYS A 133 7.35 10.65 1.01
N PHE A 134 8.20 10.75 -0.02
CA PHE A 134 7.84 10.52 -1.42
C PHE A 134 8.26 9.11 -1.90
N PRO A 135 7.31 8.22 -2.23
CA PRO A 135 7.60 6.83 -2.61
C PRO A 135 8.52 6.69 -3.82
N ALA A 136 8.43 7.57 -4.81
CA ALA A 136 9.24 7.48 -6.02
C ALA A 136 10.76 7.45 -5.74
N LYS A 137 11.22 8.27 -4.78
CA LYS A 137 12.62 8.30 -4.35
C LYS A 137 13.00 7.01 -3.62
N PHE A 138 12.12 6.52 -2.75
CA PHE A 138 12.30 5.28 -2.00
C PHE A 138 12.41 4.07 -2.93
N ILE A 139 11.47 3.92 -3.87
CA ILE A 139 11.43 2.83 -4.86
C ILE A 139 12.66 2.85 -5.75
N THR A 140 13.08 4.02 -6.22
CA THR A 140 14.28 4.14 -7.04
C THR A 140 15.53 3.65 -6.30
N LYS A 141 15.64 3.97 -5.01
CA LYS A 141 16.79 3.58 -4.20
C LYS A 141 16.77 2.12 -3.78
N TYR A 142 15.61 1.59 -3.39
CA TYR A 142 15.50 0.32 -2.68
C TYR A 142 14.79 -0.77 -3.48
N PHE A 143 13.74 -0.48 -4.22
CA PHE A 143 12.96 -1.53 -4.91
C PHE A 143 13.70 -2.16 -6.09
N TYR A 144 14.37 -1.35 -6.92
CA TYR A 144 15.09 -1.87 -8.09
C TYR A 144 16.45 -2.48 -7.77
N THR A 145 17.04 -2.06 -6.66
CA THR A 145 18.36 -2.53 -6.19
C THR A 145 18.23 -3.68 -5.19
N SER A 146 17.02 -3.90 -4.65
CA SER A 146 16.69 -4.94 -3.68
C SER A 146 16.96 -6.33 -4.22
N ASN A 147 17.57 -7.13 -3.36
CA ASN A 147 17.50 -8.59 -3.45
C ASN A 147 16.16 -8.99 -2.83
N HIS A 148 15.45 -9.94 -3.45
CA HIS A 148 14.12 -10.39 -3.05
C HIS A 148 13.98 -10.48 -1.51
N ASN A 149 12.92 -9.86 -0.96
CA ASN A 149 12.51 -9.88 0.46
C ASN A 149 13.11 -8.82 1.39
N ASP A 150 13.61 -7.70 0.87
CA ASP A 150 14.03 -6.60 1.75
C ASP A 150 12.87 -6.04 2.59
N VAL A 151 13.19 -5.72 3.85
CA VAL A 151 12.26 -5.22 4.86
C VAL A 151 12.74 -3.86 5.36
N TYR A 152 11.87 -2.87 5.28
CA TYR A 152 12.15 -1.49 5.64
C TYR A 152 11.22 -1.05 6.76
N HIS A 153 11.74 -0.30 7.73
CA HIS A 153 10.96 0.17 8.88
C HIS A 153 11.05 1.68 8.96
N PHE A 154 9.92 2.35 8.84
CA PHE A 154 9.76 3.78 8.96
C PHE A 154 9.22 4.09 10.35
N LYS A 155 9.90 5.00 11.05
CA LYS A 155 9.46 5.47 12.36
C LYS A 155 8.66 6.76 12.22
N PHE A 156 7.59 6.87 13.01
CA PHE A 156 6.73 8.05 13.02
C PHE A 156 6.48 8.55 14.46
N PRO A 157 6.38 9.87 14.66
CA PRO A 157 6.10 10.43 15.99
C PRO A 157 4.64 10.25 16.39
N THR A 158 3.70 10.24 15.44
CA THR A 158 2.26 10.10 15.71
C THR A 158 1.57 9.22 14.66
N LEU A 159 0.39 8.69 15.02
CA LEU A 159 -0.48 7.96 14.10
C LEU A 159 -0.97 8.85 12.93
N GLU A 160 -1.11 10.15 13.14
CA GLU A 160 -1.54 11.10 12.11
C GLU A 160 -0.50 11.19 10.98
N PHE A 161 0.75 11.52 11.32
CA PHE A 161 1.84 11.56 10.34
C PHE A 161 2.07 10.20 9.66
N MET A 162 1.92 9.12 10.41
CA MET A 162 2.00 7.77 9.86
C MET A 162 0.91 7.52 8.82
N SER A 163 -0.34 7.89 9.11
CA SER A 163 -1.48 7.66 8.23
C SER A 163 -1.37 8.47 6.93
N GLU A 164 -0.93 9.72 7.01
CA GLU A 164 -0.65 10.54 5.82
C GLU A 164 0.39 9.89 4.91
N SER A 165 1.50 9.40 5.48
CA SER A 165 2.53 8.72 4.72
C SER A 165 2.01 7.44 4.07
N ILE A 166 1.25 6.62 4.82
CA ILE A 166 0.65 5.41 4.28
C ILE A 166 -0.26 5.74 3.08
N ASN A 167 -1.10 6.78 3.17
CA ASN A 167 -1.97 7.18 2.06
C ASN A 167 -1.17 7.56 0.79
N ILE A 168 -0.05 8.26 0.95
CA ILE A 168 0.85 8.60 -0.18
C ILE A 168 1.44 7.33 -0.80
N TYR A 169 1.87 6.36 0.01
CA TYR A 169 2.40 5.08 -0.47
C TYR A 169 1.33 4.21 -1.14
N LEU A 170 0.15 4.10 -0.54
CA LEU A 170 -1.00 3.39 -1.11
C LEU A 170 -1.38 3.99 -2.46
N HIS A 171 -1.48 5.32 -2.56
CA HIS A 171 -1.74 6.00 -3.82
C HIS A 171 -0.68 5.64 -4.86
N TYR A 172 0.60 5.80 -4.53
CA TYR A 172 1.68 5.54 -5.47
C TYR A 172 1.65 4.11 -6.00
N PHE A 173 1.56 3.11 -5.12
CA PHE A 173 1.60 1.71 -5.54
C PHE A 173 0.39 1.29 -6.34
N SER A 174 -0.80 1.72 -5.93
CA SER A 174 -2.07 1.25 -6.49
C SER A 174 -2.55 2.05 -7.70
N ASN A 175 -2.16 3.32 -7.79
CA ASN A 175 -2.55 4.19 -8.88
C ASN A 175 -1.40 4.41 -9.85
N ILE A 176 -0.18 4.70 -9.40
CA ILE A 176 0.91 5.13 -10.28
C ILE A 176 1.75 3.94 -10.77
N PHE A 177 2.12 3.03 -9.86
CA PHE A 177 3.15 2.04 -10.10
C PHE A 177 2.65 0.83 -10.87
N SER A 178 1.67 0.07 -10.38
CA SER A 178 1.11 -1.07 -11.15
C SER A 178 -0.36 -1.30 -10.82
N SER A 179 -1.06 -2.02 -11.69
CA SER A 179 -2.45 -2.42 -11.42
C SER A 179 -2.49 -3.47 -10.31
N ILE A 180 -3.37 -3.29 -9.32
CA ILE A 180 -3.48 -4.23 -8.20
C ILE A 180 -4.50 -5.31 -8.52
N ASP A 181 -4.03 -6.54 -8.67
CA ASP A 181 -4.88 -7.66 -9.05
C ASP A 181 -5.34 -8.51 -7.85
N PHE A 182 -4.63 -8.39 -6.74
CA PHE A 182 -4.98 -8.96 -5.45
C PHE A 182 -4.70 -7.95 -4.33
N PHE A 183 -5.68 -7.77 -3.44
CA PHE A 183 -5.56 -6.92 -2.26
C PHE A 183 -6.03 -7.67 -1.02
N GLU A 184 -5.21 -7.71 0.02
CA GLU A 184 -5.56 -8.26 1.32
C GLU A 184 -5.43 -7.19 2.41
N LEU A 185 -6.45 -7.07 3.24
CA LEU A 185 -6.47 -6.22 4.42
C LEU A 185 -6.62 -7.09 5.67
N VAL A 186 -5.68 -6.96 6.59
CA VAL A 186 -5.71 -7.65 7.87
C VAL A 186 -5.76 -6.62 8.99
N ILE A 187 -6.74 -6.70 9.88
CA ILE A 187 -6.90 -5.79 11.01
C ILE A 187 -6.81 -6.58 12.31
N HIS A 188 -5.88 -6.17 13.17
CA HIS A 188 -5.69 -6.76 14.50
C HIS A 188 -6.06 -5.75 15.59
N ASP A 189 -6.73 -6.27 16.61
CA ASP A 189 -6.97 -5.67 17.94
C ASP A 189 -7.85 -4.39 17.95
N SER A 190 -7.62 -3.43 17.05
CA SER A 190 -8.32 -2.15 16.99
C SER A 190 -8.61 -1.66 15.57
N MET A 191 -9.74 -0.96 15.41
CA MET A 191 -10.15 -0.29 14.17
C MET A 191 -9.53 1.10 13.96
N MET A 192 -8.79 1.63 14.94
CA MET A 192 -8.32 3.02 14.93
C MET A 192 -7.51 3.40 13.68
N ILE A 193 -6.67 2.48 13.18
CA ILE A 193 -5.89 2.74 11.98
C ILE A 193 -6.80 2.72 10.74
N TRP A 194 -7.77 1.79 10.68
CA TRP A 194 -8.73 1.72 9.58
C TRP A 194 -9.60 2.98 9.50
N GLU A 195 -10.06 3.52 10.63
CA GLU A 195 -10.87 4.74 10.64
C GLU A 195 -10.16 5.94 9.98
N ARG A 196 -8.82 5.91 9.89
CA ARG A 196 -8.02 6.90 9.16
C ARG A 196 -7.72 6.50 7.73
N LEU A 197 -7.33 5.25 7.49
CA LEU A 197 -6.94 4.76 6.17
C LEU A 197 -8.12 4.52 5.23
N GLY A 198 -9.33 4.26 5.76
CA GLY A 198 -10.52 4.03 4.95
C GLY A 198 -10.86 5.20 4.02
N LEU A 199 -10.48 6.43 4.39
CA LEU A 199 -10.71 7.65 3.61
C LEU A 199 -9.96 7.63 2.28
N PHE A 200 -8.82 6.94 2.21
CA PHE A 200 -8.05 6.77 0.98
C PHE A 200 -8.91 6.25 -0.18
N PHE A 201 -9.79 5.28 0.10
CA PHE A 201 -10.62 4.66 -0.91
C PHE A 201 -11.80 5.55 -1.33
N GLU A 202 -12.14 6.58 -0.56
CA GLU A 202 -13.11 7.61 -0.96
C GLU A 202 -12.52 8.57 -1.98
N ASP A 203 -11.28 8.98 -1.73
CA ASP A 203 -10.60 10.04 -2.44
C ASP A 203 -9.95 9.55 -3.74
N TYR A 204 -9.54 8.28 -3.78
CA TYR A 204 -8.80 7.72 -4.92
C TYR A 204 -9.53 6.58 -5.60
N GLU A 205 -9.74 6.73 -6.91
CA GLU A 205 -10.18 5.64 -7.78
C GLU A 205 -9.10 4.57 -7.86
N THR A 206 -9.26 3.50 -7.09
CA THR A 206 -8.31 2.39 -7.09
C THR A 206 -8.86 1.23 -7.91
N LEU A 207 -8.05 0.73 -8.85
CA LEU A 207 -8.35 -0.48 -9.61
C LEU A 207 -7.99 -1.72 -8.78
N LEU A 208 -8.73 -1.97 -7.70
CA LEU A 208 -8.61 -3.19 -6.92
C LEU A 208 -9.52 -4.28 -7.47
N LYS A 209 -9.00 -5.49 -7.63
CA LYS A 209 -9.80 -6.69 -7.86
C LYS A 209 -9.92 -7.49 -6.57
N LYS A 210 -11.15 -7.75 -6.11
CA LYS A 210 -11.53 -8.70 -5.05
C LYS A 210 -10.70 -8.56 -3.75
N PRO A 211 -10.99 -7.56 -2.90
CA PRO A 211 -10.29 -7.43 -1.63
C PRO A 211 -10.66 -8.58 -0.70
N VAL A 212 -9.66 -9.15 -0.03
CA VAL A 212 -9.81 -10.15 1.03
C VAL A 212 -9.57 -9.47 2.37
N ILE A 213 -10.41 -9.70 3.37
CA ILE A 213 -10.38 -8.93 4.63
C ILE A 213 -10.45 -9.84 5.84
N TYR A 214 -9.49 -9.71 6.75
CA TYR A 214 -9.43 -10.49 7.99
C TYR A 214 -9.46 -9.61 9.24
N PHE A 215 -10.14 -10.09 10.28
CA PHE A 215 -10.19 -9.45 11.60
C PHE A 215 -9.69 -10.41 12.68
N TYR A 216 -8.78 -9.93 13.51
CA TYR A 216 -8.18 -10.71 14.58
C TYR A 216 -8.34 -9.96 15.90
N ASN A 217 -9.10 -10.52 16.84
CA ASN A 217 -9.37 -9.92 18.15
C ASN A 217 -9.93 -8.48 18.11
N VAL A 218 -10.65 -8.11 17.06
CA VAL A 218 -11.22 -6.77 16.90
C VAL A 218 -12.68 -6.76 17.37
N ALA A 219 -13.05 -5.78 18.20
CA ALA A 219 -14.46 -5.47 18.44
C ALA A 219 -15.07 -4.85 17.18
N PHE A 220 -15.79 -5.66 16.40
CA PHE A 220 -16.25 -5.27 15.07
C PHE A 220 -17.52 -4.40 15.12
N ASN A 221 -17.48 -3.26 14.43
CA ASN A 221 -18.65 -2.41 14.19
C ASN A 221 -18.86 -2.23 12.68
N PHE A 222 -19.94 -2.83 12.18
CA PHE A 222 -20.28 -2.86 10.75
C PHE A 222 -20.37 -1.46 10.13
N SER A 223 -21.04 -0.52 10.79
CA SER A 223 -21.25 0.83 10.23
C SER A 223 -19.96 1.63 10.16
N LYS A 224 -19.00 1.36 11.05
CA LYS A 224 -17.67 1.98 11.05
C LYS A 224 -16.68 1.34 10.08
N PHE A 225 -17.01 0.18 9.50
CA PHE A 225 -16.14 -0.48 8.55
C PHE A 225 -16.61 -0.34 7.11
N TYR A 226 -17.87 -0.65 6.84
CA TYR A 226 -18.42 -0.77 5.49
C TYR A 226 -18.90 0.55 4.88
N TRP A 227 -18.41 1.69 5.36
CA TRP A 227 -18.77 3.01 4.81
C TRP A 227 -17.96 3.39 3.57
N SER A 228 -16.90 2.65 3.24
CA SER A 228 -15.96 3.01 2.19
C SER A 228 -16.31 2.44 0.81
N LYS A 229 -16.02 3.18 -0.27
CA LYS A 229 -16.02 2.79 -1.69
C LYS A 229 -15.23 1.54 -2.01
N LEU A 230 -14.33 1.10 -1.13
CA LEU A 230 -13.72 -0.24 -1.20
C LEU A 230 -14.80 -1.33 -1.33
N PHE A 231 -16.00 -1.10 -0.78
CA PHE A 231 -17.12 -2.02 -0.75
C PHE A 231 -18.21 -1.75 -1.80
N GLU A 232 -18.26 -0.55 -2.40
CA GLU A 232 -19.34 -0.13 -3.31
C GLU A 232 -19.25 -0.71 -4.72
N ARG A 233 -18.07 -1.12 -5.19
CA ARG A 233 -17.87 -1.65 -6.56
C ARG A 233 -18.34 -3.10 -6.70
N GLY A 234 -19.65 -3.30 -6.51
CA GLY A 234 -20.38 -4.56 -6.42
C GLY A 234 -19.80 -5.74 -7.21
N LYS A 235 -19.79 -6.90 -6.51
CA LYS A 235 -19.49 -8.30 -6.91
C LYS A 235 -18.33 -8.93 -6.13
N MET A 236 -18.29 -8.87 -4.79
CA MET A 236 -17.18 -9.48 -4.04
C MET A 236 -17.67 -10.23 -2.81
N CYS A 237 -17.42 -11.54 -2.81
CA CYS A 237 -17.46 -12.38 -1.63
C CYS A 237 -16.35 -11.87 -0.70
N ILE A 238 -16.70 -11.07 0.29
CA ILE A 238 -15.75 -10.62 1.30
C ILE A 238 -15.63 -11.77 2.29
N ASP A 239 -14.55 -12.53 2.18
CA ASP A 239 -14.23 -13.59 3.14
C ASP A 239 -13.75 -12.95 4.44
N THR A 240 -14.69 -12.41 5.21
CA THR A 240 -14.44 -11.96 6.58
C THR A 240 -14.21 -13.17 7.48
N ARG A 241 -13.13 -13.12 8.27
CA ARG A 241 -12.91 -14.09 9.35
C ARG A 241 -12.66 -13.31 10.63
N ILE A 242 -13.40 -13.65 11.69
CA ILE A 242 -13.20 -13.08 13.02
C ILE A 242 -12.54 -14.17 13.86
N ILE A 243 -11.27 -13.97 14.17
CA ILE A 243 -10.50 -14.93 14.95
C ILE A 243 -10.31 -14.34 16.34
N ASN A 244 -11.02 -14.91 17.32
CA ASN A 244 -10.89 -14.56 18.74
C ASN A 244 -10.04 -15.60 19.45
N ARG A 245 -9.25 -15.17 20.46
CA ARG A 245 -8.34 -16.04 21.26
C ARG A 245 -8.98 -17.31 21.84
N SER A 246 -10.31 -17.38 21.97
CA SER A 246 -11.04 -18.50 22.56
C SER A 246 -11.95 -19.28 21.60
N ASN A 247 -12.15 -18.82 20.35
CA ASN A 247 -12.93 -19.53 19.33
C ASN A 247 -12.66 -18.93 17.95
N SER A 248 -12.28 -19.76 16.97
CA SER A 248 -12.26 -19.39 15.56
C SER A 248 -13.66 -19.53 14.98
N GLN A 249 -14.43 -18.44 14.94
CA GLN A 249 -15.69 -18.41 14.20
C GLN A 249 -15.44 -17.84 12.80
N ILE A 250 -15.60 -18.70 11.80
CA ILE A 250 -15.61 -18.26 10.39
C ILE A 250 -17.01 -17.75 10.10
N THR A 251 -17.16 -16.43 9.95
CA THR A 251 -18.42 -15.82 9.52
C THR A 251 -18.22 -15.19 8.16
N ARG A 252 -18.61 -15.91 7.11
CA ARG A 252 -18.63 -15.36 5.75
C ARG A 252 -19.78 -14.38 5.61
N PHE A 253 -19.47 -13.12 5.34
CA PHE A 253 -20.46 -12.12 5.02
C PHE A 253 -20.46 -11.87 3.51
N GLN A 254 -21.58 -12.20 2.87
CA GLN A 254 -21.84 -11.73 1.52
C GLN A 254 -22.58 -10.41 1.64
N ILE A 255 -21.92 -9.32 1.30
CA ILE A 255 -22.54 -7.99 1.25
C ILE A 255 -23.26 -7.90 -0.09
N ALA A 256 -24.57 -7.69 -0.03
CA ALA A 256 -25.47 -7.63 -1.19
C ALA A 256 -25.39 -6.27 -1.89
#